data_AF-A0A929VPE8-F1
#
_entry.id   AF-A0A929VPE8-F1
#
_cell.length_a   1.000
_cell.length_b   1.000
_cell.length_c   1.000
_cell.angle_alpha   90.00
_cell.angle_beta   90.00
_cell.angle_gamma   90.00
#
_symmetry.space_group_name_H-M   'P 1'
#
loop_
_entity.id
_entity.type
_entity.pdbx_description
1 polymer ?
#
loop_
_entity_poly.entity_id
_entity_poly.type
_entity_poly.pdbx_seq_one_letter_code
_entity_poly.pdbx_strand_id
1 'polypeptide(L)'
;MSARQAILGLIALLGLGFLTIIFSMYKFMKNRGIAGKSLMESPINDQADDSKMGLGELFIYISFIAIPLIYVIQMINEGSAGSPILAKFIILPPVMALFNARKRTGKSIFLCMVAAIFFFFMLMVYVIIGLPVKAPVLTIDKTEIRLAHTSLNDIRDQGFDIYVKQRESTTSDYDQLLTSGDYKRYPLDRSIYLEKGFKPYDDVVYRAPYLLVKDGIVIGNIGFYGDMNKATLLEDSKIVYLRLDNETTYNVRKNSIVYKLEGIDLFEELKLESLEKVFGDKLWLRPPSGTPDASQLHYGIQWITNSDDLFWNQYYSYISFNSTNRMTSFSIYTQIGRDK
;
A
#
# COMPACT_ATOMS: atom_id res chain seq x y z
N MET A 1 -3.13 23.93 10.67
CA MET A 1 -3.79 23.05 9.67
C MET A 1 -2.77 22.00 9.30
N SER A 2 -3.04 20.72 9.59
CA SER A 2 -2.09 19.63 9.27
C SER A 2 -2.03 19.38 7.76
N ALA A 3 -0.97 18.72 7.29
CA ALA A 3 -0.84 18.37 5.87
C ALA A 3 -2.03 17.54 5.36
N ARG A 4 -2.52 16.60 6.17
CA ARG A 4 -3.71 15.80 5.87
C ARG A 4 -4.96 16.67 5.72
N GLN A 5 -5.17 17.63 6.64
CA GLN A 5 -6.28 18.58 6.56
C GLN A 5 -6.21 19.46 5.31
N ALA A 6 -5.01 19.90 4.92
CA ALA A 6 -4.81 20.69 3.71
C ALA A 6 -5.21 19.90 2.45
N ILE A 7 -4.79 18.64 2.34
CA ILE A 7 -5.13 17.75 1.22
C ILE A 7 -6.64 17.48 1.18
N LEU A 8 -7.26 17.19 2.33
CA LEU A 8 -8.71 17.01 2.41
C LEU A 8 -9.47 18.28 2.02
N GLY A 9 -9.00 19.45 2.44
CA GLY A 9 -9.54 20.74 2.03
C GLY A 9 -9.45 20.97 0.52
N LEU A 10 -8.31 20.63 -0.09
CA LEU A 10 -8.12 20.72 -1.55
C LEU A 10 -9.09 19.80 -2.29
N ILE A 11 -9.25 18.55 -1.83
CA ILE A 11 -10.21 17.59 -2.41
C ILE A 11 -11.65 18.09 -2.28
N ALA A 12 -12.00 18.68 -1.14
CA ALA A 12 -13.33 19.26 -0.93
C ALA A 12 -13.59 20.44 -1.89
N LEU A 13 -12.63 21.36 -2.05
CA LEU A 13 -12.71 22.47 -3.00
C LEU A 13 -12.83 21.97 -4.44
N LEU A 14 -12.05 20.96 -4.81
CA LEU A 14 -12.12 20.31 -6.12
C LEU A 14 -13.51 19.71 -6.36
N GLY A 15 -14.06 19.01 -5.37
CA GLY A 15 -15.41 18.45 -5.41
C GLY A 15 -16.49 19.52 -5.60
N LEU A 16 -16.38 20.66 -4.90
CA LEU A 16 -17.27 21.81 -5.11
C LEU A 16 -17.17 22.39 -6.53
N GLY A 17 -15.97 22.42 -7.11
CA GLY A 17 -15.76 22.78 -8.51
C GLY A 17 -16.53 21.86 -9.46
N PHE A 18 -16.40 20.54 -9.29
CA PHE A 18 -17.15 19.57 -10.10
C PHE A 18 -18.66 19.67 -9.91
N LEU A 19 -19.15 19.89 -8.69
CA LEU A 19 -20.58 20.14 -8.43
C LEU A 19 -21.06 21.41 -9.13
N THR A 20 -20.24 22.46 -9.15
CA THR A 20 -20.57 23.72 -9.85
C THR A 20 -20.67 23.50 -11.37
N ILE A 21 -19.78 22.68 -11.95
CA ILE A 21 -19.86 22.29 -13.36
C ILE A 21 -21.17 21.55 -13.64
N ILE A 22 -21.50 20.54 -12.82
CA ILE A 22 -22.74 19.76 -12.95
C ILE A 22 -23.97 20.67 -12.85
N PHE A 23 -24.00 21.57 -11.86
CA PHE A 23 -25.10 22.51 -11.67
C PHE A 23 -25.23 23.50 -12.84
N SER A 24 -24.11 23.99 -13.36
CA SER A 24 -24.07 24.89 -14.51
C SER A 24 -24.58 24.19 -15.77
N MET A 25 -24.16 22.95 -16.01
CA MET A 25 -24.69 22.11 -17.10
C MET A 25 -26.20 21.88 -16.96
N TYR A 26 -26.67 21.54 -15.76
CA TYR A 26 -28.09 21.37 -15.49
C TYR A 26 -28.88 22.64 -15.82
N LYS A 27 -28.45 23.79 -15.29
CA LYS A 27 -29.10 25.08 -15.55
C LYS A 27 -29.09 25.44 -17.03
N PHE A 28 -27.96 25.22 -17.71
CA PHE A 28 -27.83 25.46 -19.15
C PHE A 28 -28.81 24.61 -19.98
N MET A 29 -28.84 23.30 -19.72
CA MET A 29 -29.69 22.36 -20.46
C MET A 29 -31.17 22.55 -20.14
N LYS A 30 -31.52 22.96 -18.92
CA LYS A 30 -32.90 23.24 -18.53
C LYS A 30 -33.43 24.54 -19.14
N ASN A 31 -32.59 25.57 -19.19
CA ASN A 31 -33.02 26.92 -19.58
C ASN A 31 -32.91 27.18 -21.09
N ARG A 32 -32.18 26.34 -21.83
CA ARG A 32 -32.14 26.38 -23.30
C ARG A 32 -33.04 25.29 -23.87
N GLY A 33 -33.63 25.57 -25.02
CA GLY A 33 -34.54 24.65 -25.66
C GLY A 33 -34.49 24.73 -27.17
N ILE A 34 -34.96 23.65 -27.80
CA ILE A 34 -35.18 23.53 -29.24
C ILE A 34 -36.67 23.24 -29.42
N ALA A 35 -37.35 23.96 -30.31
CA ALA A 35 -38.77 23.79 -30.61
C ALA A 35 -39.69 23.85 -29.36
N GLY A 36 -39.42 24.77 -28.43
CA GLY A 36 -40.25 25.01 -27.24
C GLY A 36 -40.07 24.00 -26.09
N LYS A 37 -39.19 23.00 -26.24
CA LYS A 37 -38.83 22.06 -25.18
C LYS A 37 -37.39 22.30 -24.70
N SER A 38 -37.16 22.13 -23.41
CA SER A 38 -35.82 22.18 -22.81
C SER A 38 -34.89 21.13 -23.43
N LEU A 39 -33.59 21.41 -23.53
CA LEU A 39 -32.60 20.44 -24.03
C LEU A 39 -32.63 19.14 -23.23
N MET A 40 -33.05 19.16 -21.96
CA MET A 40 -33.21 17.94 -21.15
C MET A 40 -34.27 16.98 -21.69
N GLU A 41 -35.30 17.50 -22.34
CA GLU A 41 -36.45 16.74 -22.84
C GLU A 41 -36.37 16.47 -24.34
N SER A 42 -35.52 17.22 -25.05
CA SER A 42 -35.28 17.01 -26.46
C SER A 42 -34.61 15.64 -26.71
N PRO A 43 -35.07 14.88 -27.73
CA PRO A 43 -34.33 13.73 -28.22
C PRO A 43 -33.00 14.21 -28.81
N ILE A 44 -31.95 13.40 -28.65
CA ILE A 44 -30.59 13.72 -29.14
C ILE A 44 -30.26 12.92 -30.40
N ASN A 45 -31.05 11.88 -30.66
CA ASN A 45 -30.96 11.07 -31.86
C ASN A 45 -32.37 10.64 -32.30
N ASP A 46 -32.47 10.22 -33.56
CA ASP A 46 -33.73 9.85 -34.20
C ASP A 46 -34.03 8.34 -34.07
N GLN A 47 -33.45 7.68 -33.07
CA GLN A 47 -33.65 6.27 -32.83
C GLN A 47 -35.07 6.00 -32.29
N ALA A 48 -35.69 4.92 -32.76
CA ALA A 48 -37.05 4.56 -32.38
C ALA A 48 -37.13 3.79 -31.06
N ASP A 49 -36.11 2.98 -30.75
CA ASP A 49 -36.07 2.11 -29.57
C ASP A 49 -35.72 2.89 -28.30
N ASP A 50 -36.66 3.03 -27.36
CA ASP A 50 -36.48 3.71 -26.07
C ASP A 50 -36.31 2.74 -24.88
N SER A 51 -36.10 1.45 -25.16
CA SER A 51 -35.91 0.44 -24.14
C SER A 51 -34.66 0.71 -23.29
N LYS A 52 -34.72 0.30 -22.02
CA LYS A 52 -33.57 0.37 -21.13
C LYS A 52 -32.52 -0.63 -21.59
N MET A 53 -31.30 -0.14 -21.83
CA MET A 53 -30.16 -0.98 -22.12
C MET A 53 -29.88 -1.91 -20.93
N GLY A 54 -29.77 -3.22 -21.20
CA GLY A 54 -29.41 -4.20 -20.19
C GLY A 54 -27.96 -4.02 -19.72
N LEU A 55 -27.63 -4.47 -18.50
CA LEU A 55 -26.27 -4.38 -17.97
C LEU A 55 -25.23 -5.08 -18.86
N GLY A 56 -25.59 -6.25 -19.42
CA GLY A 56 -24.70 -6.98 -20.35
C GLY A 56 -24.47 -6.24 -21.67
N GLU A 57 -25.50 -5.61 -22.22
CA GLU A 57 -25.39 -4.80 -23.44
C GLU A 57 -24.54 -3.54 -23.19
N LEU A 58 -24.75 -2.87 -22.05
CA LEU A 58 -23.95 -1.72 -21.64
C LEU A 58 -22.46 -2.10 -21.49
N PHE A 59 -22.16 -3.26 -20.93
CA PHE A 59 -20.80 -3.75 -20.77
C PHE A 59 -20.09 -3.92 -22.12
N ILE A 60 -20.78 -4.47 -23.12
CA ILE A 60 -20.24 -4.64 -24.48
C ILE A 60 -19.83 -3.27 -25.06
N TYR A 61 -20.71 -2.27 -25.01
CA TYR A 61 -20.38 -0.92 -25.50
C TYR A 61 -19.23 -0.27 -24.74
N ILE A 62 -19.17 -0.43 -23.41
CA ILE A 62 -18.04 0.08 -22.61
C ILE A 62 -16.74 -0.62 -23.00
N SER A 63 -16.74 -1.94 -23.23
CA SER A 63 -15.57 -2.68 -23.70
C SER A 63 -15.07 -2.17 -25.05
N PHE A 64 -15.98 -1.89 -26.00
CA PHE A 64 -15.64 -1.31 -27.30
C PHE A 64 -15.10 0.12 -27.22
N ILE A 65 -15.30 0.84 -26.11
CA ILE A 65 -14.68 2.15 -25.86
C ILE A 65 -13.35 1.97 -25.11
N ALA A 66 -13.28 1.06 -24.15
CA ALA A 66 -12.11 0.84 -23.29
C ALA A 66 -10.93 0.21 -24.04
N ILE A 67 -11.16 -0.82 -24.86
CA ILE A 67 -10.08 -1.51 -25.61
C ILE A 67 -9.34 -0.53 -26.54
N PRO A 68 -10.02 0.28 -27.37
CA PRO A 68 -9.32 1.23 -28.23
C PRO A 68 -8.66 2.37 -27.44
N LEU A 69 -9.20 2.76 -26.28
CA LEU A 69 -8.58 3.75 -25.40
C LEU A 69 -7.22 3.26 -24.87
N ILE A 70 -7.14 1.98 -24.47
CA ILE A 70 -5.87 1.36 -24.03
C ILE A 70 -4.85 1.37 -25.17
N TYR A 71 -5.27 1.03 -26.39
CA TYR A 71 -4.40 1.03 -27.57
C TYR A 71 -3.85 2.43 -27.87
N VAL A 72 -4.69 3.47 -27.79
CA VAL A 72 -4.26 4.86 -27.95
C VAL A 72 -3.23 5.26 -26.87
N ILE A 73 -3.43 4.86 -25.62
CA ILE A 73 -2.49 5.13 -24.52
C ILE A 73 -1.14 4.44 -24.76
N GLN A 74 -1.15 3.18 -25.20
CA GLN A 74 0.07 2.43 -25.54
C GLN A 74 0.87 3.12 -26.65
N MET A 75 0.20 3.54 -27.73
CA MET A 75 0.85 4.28 -28.83
C MET A 75 1.55 5.56 -28.33
N ILE A 76 0.93 6.30 -27.42
CA ILE A 76 1.51 7.54 -26.86
C ILE A 76 2.75 7.24 -26.00
N ASN A 77 2.73 6.13 -25.25
CA ASN A 77 3.83 5.75 -24.35
C ASN A 77 5.07 5.21 -25.07
N GLU A 78 4.93 4.64 -26.27
CA GLU A 78 6.06 4.13 -27.07
C GLU A 78 6.85 5.23 -27.82
N GLY A 79 6.63 6.51 -27.48
CA GLY A 79 7.31 7.63 -28.14
C GLY A 79 6.85 7.86 -29.58
N SER A 80 5.83 7.14 -30.05
CA SER A 80 5.17 7.45 -31.30
C SER A 80 4.40 8.76 -31.10
N ALA A 81 4.53 9.70 -32.05
CA ALA A 81 3.73 10.91 -32.07
C ALA A 81 2.26 10.54 -32.37
N GLY A 82 1.56 9.99 -31.38
CA GLY A 82 0.16 9.64 -31.45
C GLY A 82 -0.65 10.89 -31.69
N SER A 83 -0.99 11.15 -32.96
CA SER A 83 -1.76 12.34 -33.33
C SER A 83 -3.11 12.31 -32.61
N PRO A 84 -3.51 13.39 -31.91
CA PRO A 84 -4.85 13.53 -31.33
C PRO A 84 -5.99 13.26 -32.33
N ILE A 85 -5.71 13.42 -33.62
CA ILE A 85 -6.61 13.14 -34.74
C ILE A 85 -6.86 11.63 -34.87
N LEU A 86 -5.82 10.80 -34.82
CA LEU A 86 -5.95 9.34 -34.91
C LEU A 86 -6.70 8.76 -33.69
N ALA A 87 -6.38 9.26 -32.48
CA ALA A 87 -7.10 8.87 -31.26
C ALA A 87 -8.61 9.15 -31.38
N LYS A 88 -8.98 10.31 -31.95
CA LYS A 88 -10.38 10.67 -32.20
C LYS A 88 -11.05 9.69 -33.16
N PHE A 89 -10.41 9.31 -34.27
CA PHE A 89 -11.00 8.36 -35.23
C PHE A 89 -11.19 6.96 -34.66
N ILE A 90 -10.38 6.57 -33.69
CA ILE A 90 -10.46 5.28 -33.02
C ILE A 90 -11.59 5.26 -31.97
N ILE A 91 -11.71 6.33 -31.18
CA ILE A 91 -12.65 6.39 -30.03
C ILE A 91 -14.05 6.85 -30.43
N LEU A 92 -14.17 7.72 -31.45
CA LEU A 92 -15.44 8.34 -31.80
C LEU A 92 -16.51 7.34 -32.30
N PRO A 93 -16.21 6.35 -33.17
CA PRO A 93 -17.20 5.37 -33.63
C PRO A 93 -17.87 4.57 -32.50
N PRO A 94 -17.14 3.96 -31.53
CA PRO A 94 -17.79 3.22 -30.45
C PRO A 94 -18.57 4.12 -29.48
N VAL A 95 -18.12 5.36 -29.25
CA VAL A 95 -18.89 6.34 -28.47
C VAL A 95 -20.20 6.69 -29.19
N MET A 96 -20.15 6.97 -30.49
CA MET A 96 -21.36 7.20 -31.29
C MET A 96 -22.30 5.99 -31.27
N ALA A 97 -21.75 4.76 -31.37
CA ALA A 97 -22.54 3.54 -31.30
C ALA A 97 -23.28 3.40 -29.96
N LEU A 98 -22.65 3.70 -28.82
CA LEU A 98 -23.31 3.69 -27.51
C LEU A 98 -24.46 4.70 -27.43
N PHE A 99 -24.25 5.91 -27.95
CA PHE A 99 -25.29 6.94 -27.94
C PHE A 99 -26.42 6.63 -28.93
N ASN A 100 -26.12 6.01 -30.08
CA ASN A 100 -27.10 5.64 -31.11
C ASN A 100 -27.73 4.26 -30.92
N ALA A 101 -27.34 3.49 -29.90
CA ALA A 101 -27.93 2.18 -29.62
C ALA A 101 -29.42 2.27 -29.24
N ARG A 102 -29.85 3.39 -28.66
CA ARG A 102 -31.22 3.66 -28.21
C ARG A 102 -31.57 5.12 -28.39
N LYS A 103 -32.85 5.43 -28.33
CA LYS A 103 -33.35 6.79 -28.17
C LYS A 103 -32.82 7.38 -26.88
N ARG A 104 -32.10 8.49 -26.98
CA ARG A 104 -31.55 9.21 -25.81
C ARG A 104 -32.14 10.61 -25.74
N THR A 105 -32.36 11.08 -24.53
CA THR A 105 -32.78 12.44 -24.22
C THR A 105 -31.61 13.23 -23.61
N GLY A 106 -31.75 14.55 -23.57
CA GLY A 106 -30.88 15.45 -22.78
C GLY A 106 -30.59 14.94 -21.39
N LYS A 107 -31.65 14.48 -20.70
CA LYS A 107 -31.56 13.94 -19.35
C LYS A 107 -30.63 12.72 -19.26
N SER A 108 -30.73 11.79 -20.22
CA SER A 108 -29.87 10.60 -20.23
C SER A 108 -28.41 10.98 -20.47
N ILE A 109 -28.12 11.91 -21.37
CA ILE A 109 -26.74 12.37 -21.61
C ILE A 109 -26.20 13.14 -20.41
N PHE A 110 -27.01 13.99 -19.80
CA PHE A 110 -26.64 14.69 -18.58
C PHE A 110 -26.24 13.70 -17.47
N LEU A 111 -27.03 12.64 -17.26
CA LEU A 111 -26.71 11.60 -16.28
C LEU A 111 -25.40 10.87 -16.61
N CYS A 112 -25.15 10.54 -17.89
CA CYS A 112 -23.86 9.98 -18.31
C CYS A 112 -22.69 10.92 -18.02
N MET A 113 -22.85 12.23 -18.29
CA MET A 113 -21.83 13.24 -18.01
C MET A 113 -21.58 13.41 -16.52
N VAL A 114 -22.64 13.41 -15.70
CA VAL A 114 -22.51 13.43 -14.22
C VAL A 114 -21.71 12.22 -13.73
N ALA A 115 -22.03 11.02 -14.23
CA ALA A 115 -21.29 9.81 -13.88
C ALA A 115 -19.82 9.88 -14.31
N ALA A 116 -19.53 10.39 -15.52
CA ALA A 116 -18.16 10.56 -16.01
C ALA A 116 -17.36 11.59 -15.18
N ILE A 117 -17.99 12.71 -14.83
CA ILE A 117 -17.41 13.74 -13.95
C ILE A 117 -17.11 13.16 -12.57
N PHE A 118 -18.06 12.42 -11.98
CA PHE A 118 -17.86 11.79 -10.69
C PHE A 118 -16.74 10.75 -10.73
N PHE A 119 -16.70 9.89 -11.77
CA PHE A 119 -15.62 8.93 -11.96
C PHE A 119 -14.26 9.63 -12.06
N PHE A 120 -14.17 10.72 -12.83
CA PHE A 120 -12.93 11.50 -12.95
C PHE A 120 -12.52 12.16 -11.63
N PHE A 121 -13.46 12.68 -10.85
CA PHE A 121 -13.19 13.17 -9.49
C PHE A 121 -12.61 12.06 -8.59
N MET A 122 -13.21 10.87 -8.59
CA MET A 122 -12.71 9.73 -7.82
C MET A 122 -11.33 9.27 -8.28
N LEU A 123 -11.03 9.32 -9.59
CA LEU A 123 -9.70 9.08 -10.14
C LEU A 123 -8.68 10.09 -9.59
N MET A 124 -9.03 11.38 -9.53
CA MET A 124 -8.16 12.41 -8.95
C MET A 124 -7.92 12.17 -7.46
N VAL A 125 -8.96 11.82 -6.69
CA VAL A 125 -8.81 11.46 -5.27
C VAL A 125 -7.87 10.26 -5.12
N TYR A 126 -8.02 9.24 -5.96
CA TYR A 126 -7.12 8.08 -5.99
C TYR A 126 -5.68 8.47 -6.31
N VAL A 127 -5.44 9.34 -7.29
CA VAL A 127 -4.08 9.80 -7.63
C VAL A 127 -3.45 10.59 -6.49
N ILE A 128 -4.23 11.39 -5.76
CA ILE A 128 -3.73 12.23 -4.66
C ILE A 128 -3.48 11.42 -3.38
N ILE A 129 -4.44 10.59 -2.95
CA ILE A 129 -4.38 9.86 -1.68
C ILE A 129 -3.81 8.45 -1.85
N GLY A 130 -4.18 7.77 -2.94
CA GLY A 130 -3.96 6.34 -3.11
C GLY A 130 -4.94 5.49 -2.31
N LEU A 131 -4.85 4.17 -2.49
CA LEU A 131 -5.56 3.17 -1.68
C LEU A 131 -4.66 2.66 -0.57
N PRO A 132 -5.22 2.21 0.57
CA PRO A 132 -4.43 1.56 1.60
C PRO A 132 -3.74 0.32 1.02
N VAL A 133 -2.44 0.20 1.27
CA VAL A 133 -1.69 -0.99 0.87
C VAL A 133 -1.98 -2.16 1.81
N LYS A 134 -1.98 -3.36 1.25
CA LYS A 134 -2.04 -4.59 2.04
C LYS A 134 -0.75 -4.73 2.85
N ALA A 135 -0.88 -4.91 4.17
CA ALA A 135 0.26 -5.16 5.04
C ALA A 135 1.00 -6.45 4.63
N PRO A 136 2.34 -6.41 4.54
CA PRO A 136 3.12 -7.59 4.21
C PRO A 136 3.01 -8.66 5.29
N VAL A 137 3.10 -9.91 4.87
CA VAL A 137 3.09 -11.08 5.76
C VAL A 137 4.51 -11.55 5.97
N LEU A 138 4.96 -11.45 7.21
CA LEU A 138 6.14 -12.15 7.69
C LEU A 138 5.70 -13.43 8.39
N THR A 139 6.27 -14.57 8.03
CA THR A 139 6.02 -15.84 8.72
C THR A 139 7.29 -16.27 9.45
N ILE A 140 7.19 -16.48 10.76
CA ILE A 140 8.24 -17.09 11.57
C ILE A 140 7.72 -18.47 12.02
N ASP A 141 8.36 -19.54 11.56
CA ASP A 141 7.85 -20.90 11.61
C ASP A 141 6.45 -21.06 11.02
N LYS A 142 5.43 -21.07 11.89
CA LYS A 142 4.00 -21.20 11.52
C LYS A 142 3.20 -19.94 11.83
N THR A 143 3.85 -18.91 12.37
CA THR A 143 3.23 -17.71 12.91
C THR A 143 3.26 -16.60 11.87
N GLU A 144 2.08 -16.17 11.42
CA GLU A 144 1.96 -14.98 10.59
C GLU A 144 1.97 -13.70 11.44
N ILE A 145 2.89 -12.80 11.10
CA ILE A 145 3.01 -11.45 11.66
C ILE A 145 2.71 -10.45 10.55
N ARG A 146 1.69 -9.62 10.77
CA ARG A 146 1.32 -8.49 9.93
C ARG A 146 1.59 -7.21 10.70
N LEU A 147 2.55 -6.40 10.23
CA LEU A 147 2.91 -5.16 10.91
C LEU A 147 1.71 -4.21 11.04
N ALA A 148 1.63 -3.50 12.16
CA ALA A 148 0.52 -2.66 12.60
C ALA A 148 -0.82 -3.39 12.85
N HIS A 149 -0.86 -4.72 12.75
CA HIS A 149 -2.10 -5.52 12.97
C HIS A 149 -1.92 -6.58 14.05
N THR A 150 -0.83 -7.36 13.98
CA THR A 150 -0.48 -8.37 14.98
C THR A 150 0.01 -7.69 16.25
N SER A 151 -0.55 -8.11 17.39
CA SER A 151 -0.15 -7.69 18.73
C SER A 151 0.73 -8.74 19.41
N LEU A 152 1.29 -8.38 20.57
CA LEU A 152 2.02 -9.33 21.41
C LEU A 152 1.12 -10.49 21.86
N ASN A 153 -0.14 -10.21 22.23
CA ASN A 153 -1.10 -11.25 22.62
C ASN A 153 -1.33 -12.28 21.51
N ASP A 154 -1.26 -11.87 20.24
CA ASP A 154 -1.49 -12.77 19.11
C ASP A 154 -0.35 -13.79 18.93
N ILE A 155 0.87 -13.46 19.35
CA ILE A 155 2.06 -14.31 19.18
C ILE A 155 2.51 -15.02 20.46
N ARG A 156 2.03 -14.61 21.63
CA ARG A 156 2.41 -15.17 22.94
C ARG A 156 2.27 -16.69 22.98
N ASP A 157 1.09 -17.19 22.60
CA ASP A 157 0.77 -18.62 22.72
C ASP A 157 1.43 -19.46 21.60
N GLN A 158 2.25 -18.83 20.75
CA GLN A 158 2.99 -19.46 19.65
C GLN A 158 4.48 -19.69 19.99
N GLY A 159 4.83 -19.58 21.28
CA GLY A 159 6.18 -19.84 21.79
C GLY A 159 7.15 -18.67 21.61
N PHE A 160 6.62 -17.45 21.47
CA PHE A 160 7.44 -16.23 21.45
C PHE A 160 7.46 -15.59 22.84
N ASP A 161 8.65 -15.21 23.26
CA ASP A 161 8.92 -14.45 24.46
C ASP A 161 9.45 -13.07 24.12
N ILE A 162 9.05 -12.08 24.91
CA ILE A 162 9.60 -10.73 24.84
C ILE A 162 10.52 -10.52 26.03
N TYR A 163 11.73 -10.05 25.73
CA TYR A 163 12.69 -9.65 26.74
C TYR A 163 12.87 -8.14 26.69
N VAL A 164 12.76 -7.50 27.85
CA VAL A 164 12.75 -6.05 27.99
C VAL A 164 14.09 -5.61 28.57
N LYS A 165 14.69 -4.59 27.95
CA LYS A 165 15.95 -3.99 28.39
C LYS A 165 15.80 -3.39 29.79
N GLN A 166 16.66 -3.78 30.71
CA GLN A 166 16.70 -3.30 32.09
C GLN A 166 17.73 -2.19 32.29
N ARG A 167 18.83 -2.26 31.54
CA ARG A 167 19.94 -1.31 31.56
C ARG A 167 20.67 -1.34 30.22
N GLU A 168 21.60 -0.42 30.02
CA GLU A 168 22.47 -0.48 28.85
C GLU A 168 23.24 -1.80 28.79
N SER A 169 23.31 -2.38 27.58
CA SER A 169 23.90 -3.70 27.40
C SER A 169 25.37 -3.66 27.75
N THR A 170 25.76 -4.53 28.67
CA THR A 170 27.14 -4.68 29.13
C THR A 170 27.96 -5.57 28.18
N THR A 171 27.27 -6.24 27.26
CA THR A 171 27.86 -7.16 26.30
C THR A 171 27.23 -6.97 24.91
N SER A 172 28.01 -7.28 23.88
CA SER A 172 27.51 -7.48 22.50
C SER A 172 27.46 -8.96 22.13
N ASP A 173 27.74 -9.86 23.09
CA ASP A 173 27.68 -11.31 22.91
C ASP A 173 26.21 -11.78 23.03
N TYR A 174 25.68 -12.31 21.93
CA TYR A 174 24.28 -12.70 21.79
C TYR A 174 23.93 -13.89 22.68
N ASP A 175 24.89 -14.77 22.96
CA ASP A 175 24.70 -15.93 23.84
C ASP A 175 24.56 -15.49 25.31
N GLN A 176 25.03 -14.29 25.65
CA GLN A 176 24.97 -13.73 26.99
C GLN A 176 23.80 -12.76 27.19
N LEU A 177 23.09 -12.33 26.14
CA LEU A 177 22.02 -11.32 26.26
C LEU A 177 20.90 -11.73 27.24
N LEU A 178 20.59 -13.02 27.29
CA LEU A 178 19.53 -13.54 28.16
C LEU A 178 20.02 -13.88 29.58
N THR A 179 21.33 -13.96 29.80
CA THR A 179 21.94 -14.41 31.07
C THR A 179 22.69 -13.29 31.81
N SER A 180 23.09 -12.22 31.13
CA SER A 180 23.82 -11.08 31.72
C SER A 180 22.98 -10.25 32.70
N GLY A 181 21.66 -10.41 32.67
CA GLY A 181 20.71 -9.58 33.42
C GLY A 181 20.40 -8.23 32.77
N ASP A 182 20.97 -7.94 31.60
CA ASP A 182 20.69 -6.70 30.85
C ASP A 182 19.27 -6.70 30.27
N TYR A 183 18.75 -7.89 30.01
CA TYR A 183 17.38 -8.12 29.56
C TYR A 183 16.66 -9.08 30.51
N LYS A 184 15.37 -8.83 30.73
CA LYS A 184 14.52 -9.70 31.54
C LYS A 184 13.29 -10.10 30.74
N ARG A 185 12.93 -11.39 30.81
CA ARG A 185 11.69 -11.91 30.22
C ARG A 185 10.51 -11.13 30.80
N TYR A 186 9.67 -10.61 29.92
CA TYR A 186 8.46 -9.91 30.30
C TYR A 186 7.40 -10.93 30.74
N PRO A 187 6.88 -10.85 31.98
CA PRO A 187 5.93 -11.82 32.50
C PRO A 187 4.50 -11.60 31.99
N LEU A 188 4.25 -10.56 31.17
CA LEU A 188 2.93 -10.19 30.65
C LEU A 188 1.94 -9.83 31.77
N ASP A 189 2.46 -9.13 32.78
CA ASP A 189 1.73 -8.69 33.96
C ASP A 189 1.10 -7.28 33.80
N ARG A 190 1.04 -6.77 32.56
CA ARG A 190 0.52 -5.42 32.23
C ARG A 190 1.28 -4.30 32.95
N SER A 191 2.55 -4.51 33.29
CA SER A 191 3.38 -3.50 33.96
C SER A 191 4.01 -2.49 33.00
N ILE A 192 4.05 -2.78 31.69
CA ILE A 192 4.70 -1.91 30.70
C ILE A 192 3.68 -1.15 29.87
N TYR A 193 3.83 0.18 29.88
CA TYR A 193 3.09 1.10 29.03
C TYR A 193 4.02 1.72 27.99
N LEU A 194 3.60 1.67 26.73
CA LEU A 194 4.18 2.47 25.67
C LEU A 194 3.63 3.89 25.75
N GLU A 195 4.53 4.87 25.63
CA GLU A 195 4.16 6.27 25.51
C GLU A 195 3.30 6.52 24.28
N LYS A 196 2.47 7.57 24.34
CA LYS A 196 1.71 8.04 23.18
C LYS A 196 2.64 8.50 22.07
N GLY A 197 2.18 8.36 20.83
CA GLY A 197 2.89 8.80 19.64
C GLY A 197 3.63 7.66 18.94
N PHE A 198 4.17 7.96 17.76
CA PHE A 198 4.96 7.01 16.98
C PHE A 198 6.45 7.34 17.10
N LYS A 199 7.25 6.34 17.46
CA LYS A 199 8.71 6.41 17.49
C LYS A 199 9.28 5.41 16.49
N PRO A 200 10.16 5.83 15.57
CA PRO A 200 10.86 4.91 14.69
C PRO A 200 11.85 4.06 15.50
N TYR A 201 12.10 2.84 15.02
CA TYR A 201 13.09 1.92 15.57
C TYR A 201 14.26 1.80 14.58
N ASP A 202 15.49 1.97 15.07
CA ASP A 202 16.71 1.78 14.26
C ASP A 202 17.89 1.19 15.07
N ASP A 203 17.61 0.69 16.27
CA ASP A 203 18.66 0.13 17.11
C ASP A 203 19.20 -1.21 16.56
N VAL A 204 20.48 -1.46 16.82
CA VAL A 204 21.08 -2.80 16.73
C VAL A 204 20.47 -3.71 17.78
N VAL A 205 20.43 -5.03 17.53
CA VAL A 205 19.65 -5.95 18.38
C VAL A 205 20.08 -5.89 19.84
N TYR A 206 21.38 -5.96 20.14
CA TYR A 206 21.88 -5.94 21.53
C TYR A 206 21.61 -4.62 22.28
N ARG A 207 21.21 -3.53 21.62
CA ARG A 207 20.85 -2.25 22.26
C ARG A 207 19.34 -1.97 22.29
N ALA A 208 18.55 -2.79 21.60
CA ALA A 208 17.15 -2.54 21.38
C ALA A 208 16.35 -2.57 22.71
N PRO A 209 15.25 -1.81 22.81
CA PRO A 209 14.42 -1.84 24.02
C PRO A 209 13.76 -3.21 24.26
N TYR A 210 13.46 -3.94 23.18
CA TYR A 210 12.81 -5.24 23.24
C TYR A 210 13.50 -6.25 22.30
N LEU A 211 13.75 -7.44 22.84
CA LEU A 211 14.20 -8.60 22.07
C LEU A 211 13.03 -9.55 21.84
N LEU A 212 13.01 -10.15 20.66
CA LEU A 212 12.15 -11.28 20.33
C LEU A 212 12.93 -12.57 20.54
N VAL A 213 12.39 -13.45 21.37
CA VAL A 213 13.01 -14.73 21.73
C VAL A 213 12.07 -15.87 21.37
N LYS A 214 12.61 -16.94 20.82
CA LYS A 214 11.88 -18.18 20.56
C LYS A 214 12.69 -19.36 21.08
N ASP A 215 12.09 -20.20 21.92
CA ASP A 215 12.73 -21.39 22.49
C ASP A 215 14.11 -21.09 23.14
N GLY A 216 14.22 -19.94 23.81
CA GLY A 216 15.46 -19.49 24.47
C GLY A 216 16.51 -18.89 23.54
N ILE A 217 16.21 -18.74 22.24
CA ILE A 217 17.11 -18.17 21.24
C ILE A 217 16.65 -16.75 20.92
N VAL A 218 17.57 -15.78 20.98
CA VAL A 218 17.30 -14.41 20.48
C VAL A 218 17.22 -14.45 18.96
N ILE A 219 16.03 -14.17 18.43
CA ILE A 219 15.76 -14.22 16.99
C ILE A 219 15.67 -12.84 16.33
N GLY A 220 15.95 -11.78 17.09
CA GLY A 220 15.96 -10.40 16.60
C GLY A 220 15.52 -9.41 17.66
N ASN A 221 15.42 -8.15 17.25
CA ASN A 221 14.69 -7.15 18.02
C ASN A 221 13.28 -6.94 17.46
N ILE A 222 12.42 -6.36 18.28
CA ILE A 222 11.03 -6.10 17.96
C ILE A 222 10.62 -4.73 18.48
N GLY A 223 9.80 -4.03 17.70
CA GLY A 223 9.26 -2.73 18.08
C GLY A 223 7.75 -2.71 18.05
N PHE A 224 7.19 -1.92 18.95
CA PHE A 224 5.76 -1.81 19.19
C PHE A 224 5.26 -0.38 19.04
N TYR A 225 3.99 -0.25 18.68
CA TYR A 225 3.25 1.01 18.64
C TYR A 225 1.88 0.83 19.31
N GLY A 226 1.54 1.78 20.17
CA GLY A 226 0.28 1.79 20.89
C GLY A 226 -0.77 2.68 20.21
N ASP A 227 -0.78 3.96 20.59
CA ASP A 227 -1.73 4.96 20.09
C ASP A 227 -1.04 6.32 19.99
N MET A 228 -1.50 7.17 19.07
CA MET A 228 -0.92 8.49 18.86
C MET A 228 -1.18 9.45 20.04
N ASN A 229 -2.30 9.28 20.73
CA ASN A 229 -2.85 10.26 21.67
C ASN A 229 -2.85 9.80 23.13
N LYS A 230 -2.68 8.50 23.39
CA LYS A 230 -2.68 7.93 24.74
C LYS A 230 -1.59 6.86 24.90
N ALA A 231 -1.17 6.67 26.15
CA ALA A 231 -0.33 5.54 26.49
C ALA A 231 -1.13 4.24 26.35
N THR A 232 -0.46 3.17 25.94
CA THR A 232 -1.08 1.87 25.67
C THR A 232 -0.22 0.78 26.29
N LEU A 233 -0.85 -0.25 26.83
CA LEU A 233 -0.13 -1.40 27.36
C LEU A 233 0.62 -2.13 26.25
N LEU A 234 1.79 -2.69 26.57
CA LEU A 234 2.63 -3.41 25.62
C LEU A 234 1.87 -4.57 24.96
N GLU A 235 1.04 -5.29 25.73
CA GLU A 235 0.23 -6.42 25.27
C GLU A 235 -0.85 -6.02 24.26
N ASP A 236 -1.38 -4.81 24.41
CA ASP A 236 -2.43 -4.25 23.56
C ASP A 236 -1.83 -3.53 22.33
N SER A 237 -0.50 -3.36 22.30
CA SER A 237 0.23 -2.66 21.26
C SER A 237 0.49 -3.55 20.03
N LYS A 238 0.68 -2.91 18.88
CA LYS A 238 0.90 -3.58 17.59
C LYS A 238 2.37 -3.64 17.25
N ILE A 239 2.80 -4.76 16.68
CA ILE A 239 4.17 -4.95 16.19
C ILE A 239 4.37 -4.05 14.97
N VAL A 240 5.39 -3.21 14.98
CA VAL A 240 5.69 -2.25 13.89
C VAL A 240 7.12 -2.37 13.34
N TYR A 241 7.95 -3.18 13.97
CA TYR A 241 9.35 -3.33 13.61
C TYR A 241 9.85 -4.71 13.99
N LEU A 242 10.61 -5.33 13.10
CA LEU A 242 11.39 -6.53 13.35
C LEU A 242 12.71 -6.43 12.60
N ARG A 243 13.83 -6.76 13.26
CA ARG A 243 15.14 -6.84 12.61
C ARG A 243 15.95 -8.04 13.10
N LEU A 244 16.58 -8.68 12.12
CA LEU A 244 17.65 -9.65 12.29
C LEU A 244 18.94 -9.00 11.75
N ASP A 245 19.99 -9.01 12.55
CA ASP A 245 21.35 -8.72 12.12
C ASP A 245 22.11 -10.02 11.80
N ASN A 246 23.41 -9.92 11.52
CA ASN A 246 24.23 -11.06 11.14
C ASN A 246 24.24 -12.18 12.20
N GLU A 247 24.37 -11.83 13.47
CA GLU A 247 24.46 -12.80 14.57
C GLU A 247 23.11 -13.51 14.81
N THR A 248 22.02 -12.75 14.84
CA THR A 248 20.67 -13.36 14.95
C THR A 248 20.31 -14.17 13.72
N THR A 249 20.67 -13.72 12.51
CA THR A 249 20.49 -14.50 11.27
C THR A 249 21.22 -15.83 11.33
N TYR A 250 22.45 -15.86 11.86
CA TYR A 250 23.20 -17.10 12.09
C TYR A 250 22.49 -18.01 13.09
N ASN A 251 22.06 -17.48 14.23
CA ASN A 251 21.38 -18.25 15.29
C ASN A 251 20.04 -18.82 14.83
N VAL A 252 19.22 -18.03 14.14
CA VAL A 252 17.93 -18.46 13.59
C VAL A 252 18.14 -19.59 12.58
N ARG A 253 19.13 -19.46 11.68
CA ARG A 253 19.48 -20.51 10.70
C ARG A 253 20.00 -21.78 11.37
N LYS A 254 20.92 -21.66 12.34
CA LYS A 254 21.51 -22.79 13.08
C LYS A 254 20.43 -23.63 13.76
N ASN A 255 19.36 -22.99 14.23
CA ASN A 255 18.25 -23.65 14.90
C ASN A 255 17.08 -24.00 13.97
N SER A 256 17.28 -23.89 12.65
CA SER A 256 16.28 -24.25 11.62
C SER A 256 14.92 -23.57 11.79
N ILE A 257 14.91 -22.34 12.33
CA ILE A 257 13.71 -21.52 12.45
C ILE A 257 13.38 -20.98 11.06
N VAL A 258 12.18 -21.31 10.57
CA VAL A 258 11.74 -20.91 9.23
C VAL A 258 11.37 -19.43 9.24
N TYR A 259 11.75 -18.71 8.19
CA TYR A 259 11.51 -17.27 8.11
C TYR A 259 11.17 -16.86 6.69
N LYS A 260 9.93 -16.42 6.48
CA LYS A 260 9.39 -16.13 5.15
C LYS A 260 8.81 -14.73 5.05
N LEU A 261 9.01 -14.08 3.91
CA LEU A 261 8.36 -12.82 3.56
C LEU A 261 7.49 -13.04 2.32
N GLU A 262 6.19 -12.82 2.42
CA GLU A 262 5.23 -13.07 1.33
C GLU A 262 5.39 -14.48 0.71
N GLY A 263 5.69 -15.47 1.56
CA GLY A 263 5.91 -16.87 1.17
C GLY A 263 7.31 -17.20 0.63
N ILE A 264 8.17 -16.22 0.38
CA ILE A 264 9.58 -16.47 0.02
C ILE A 264 10.36 -16.84 1.28
N ASP A 265 11.02 -17.99 1.26
CA ASP A 265 11.96 -18.40 2.30
C ASP A 265 13.24 -17.55 2.24
N LEU A 266 13.50 -16.78 3.29
CA LEU A 266 14.62 -15.85 3.35
C LEU A 266 15.96 -16.53 3.65
N PHE A 267 15.95 -17.78 4.14
CA PHE A 267 17.18 -18.53 4.41
C PHE A 267 17.64 -19.39 3.24
N GLU A 268 16.77 -19.58 2.25
CA GLU A 268 17.16 -20.13 0.95
C GLU A 268 18.02 -19.17 0.14
N GLU A 269 18.58 -19.67 -0.96
CA GLU A 269 19.28 -18.80 -1.91
C GLU A 269 18.30 -17.79 -2.52
N LEU A 270 18.58 -16.51 -2.34
CA LEU A 270 17.76 -15.42 -2.85
C LEU A 270 17.93 -15.31 -4.36
N LYS A 271 16.93 -15.77 -5.10
CA LYS A 271 16.88 -15.67 -6.56
C LYS A 271 16.13 -14.42 -6.97
N LEU A 272 16.78 -13.55 -7.75
CA LEU A 272 16.17 -12.31 -8.26
C LEU A 272 14.84 -12.57 -8.97
N GLU A 273 14.77 -13.59 -9.83
CA GLU A 273 13.53 -13.97 -10.54
C GLU A 273 12.38 -14.29 -9.56
N SER A 274 12.67 -14.96 -8.44
CA SER A 274 11.66 -15.28 -7.42
C SER A 274 11.19 -14.03 -6.68
N LEU A 275 12.12 -13.12 -6.35
CA LEU A 275 11.81 -11.84 -5.73
C LEU A 275 10.96 -10.96 -6.67
N GLU A 276 11.32 -10.88 -7.95
CA GLU A 276 10.57 -10.10 -8.95
C GLU A 276 9.17 -10.66 -9.19
N LYS A 277 9.03 -11.99 -9.22
CA LYS A 277 7.73 -12.65 -9.35
C LYS A 277 6.78 -12.32 -8.19
N VAL A 278 7.29 -12.23 -6.96
CA VAL A 278 6.46 -11.98 -5.77
C VAL A 278 6.25 -10.50 -5.52
N PHE A 279 7.30 -9.68 -5.63
CA PHE A 279 7.27 -8.27 -5.26
C PHE A 279 6.97 -7.33 -6.44
N GLY A 280 7.39 -7.68 -7.67
CA GLY A 280 7.22 -6.85 -8.86
C GLY A 280 7.71 -5.42 -8.63
N ASP A 281 6.85 -4.44 -8.90
CA ASP A 281 7.14 -3.01 -8.73
C ASP A 281 7.44 -2.59 -7.28
N LYS A 282 7.14 -3.44 -6.29
CA LYS A 282 7.48 -3.18 -4.89
C LYS A 282 8.97 -3.33 -4.62
N LEU A 283 9.69 -4.09 -5.45
CA LEU A 283 11.15 -4.22 -5.40
C LEU A 283 11.77 -2.95 -5.99
N TRP A 284 11.99 -1.97 -5.12
CA TRP A 284 12.41 -0.62 -5.51
C TRP A 284 13.92 -0.44 -5.52
N LEU A 285 14.63 -1.23 -4.71
CA LEU A 285 16.09 -1.20 -4.61
C LEU A 285 16.67 -2.56 -4.96
N ARG A 286 17.54 -2.56 -5.96
CA ARG A 286 18.28 -3.73 -6.45
C ARG A 286 19.78 -3.42 -6.37
N PRO A 287 20.63 -4.43 -6.11
CA PRO A 287 22.07 -4.28 -6.31
C PRO A 287 22.37 -3.81 -7.74
N PRO A 288 23.42 -2.99 -7.92
CA PRO A 288 23.83 -2.55 -9.25
C PRO A 288 24.28 -3.74 -10.12
N SER A 289 24.11 -3.59 -11.44
CA SER A 289 24.66 -4.55 -12.41
C SER A 289 26.19 -4.57 -12.36
N GLY A 290 26.79 -5.76 -12.48
CA GLY A 290 28.25 -5.94 -12.51
C GLY A 290 28.76 -6.63 -11.25
N THR A 291 29.86 -6.11 -10.67
CA THR A 291 30.45 -6.60 -9.42
C THR A 291 30.11 -5.64 -8.27
N PRO A 292 28.95 -5.81 -7.61
CA PRO A 292 28.60 -5.01 -6.44
C PRO A 292 29.59 -5.24 -5.31
N ASP A 293 29.93 -4.18 -4.58
CA ASP A 293 30.62 -4.30 -3.29
C ASP A 293 29.67 -4.93 -2.25
N ALA A 294 30.22 -5.53 -1.19
CA ALA A 294 29.45 -6.13 -0.10
C ALA A 294 28.45 -5.15 0.53
N SER A 295 28.75 -3.85 0.57
CA SER A 295 27.82 -2.82 1.07
C SER A 295 26.57 -2.63 0.18
N GLN A 296 26.64 -3.04 -1.09
CA GLN A 296 25.58 -2.88 -2.09
C GLN A 296 24.72 -4.15 -2.25
N LEU A 297 25.03 -5.21 -1.52
CA LEU A 297 24.31 -6.48 -1.56
C LEU A 297 23.06 -6.44 -0.68
N HIS A 298 22.08 -5.65 -1.10
CA HIS A 298 20.79 -5.58 -0.44
C HIS A 298 19.64 -5.34 -1.42
N TYR A 299 18.49 -5.94 -1.10
CA TYR A 299 17.20 -5.66 -1.73
C TYR A 299 16.36 -4.76 -0.84
N GLY A 300 15.67 -3.80 -1.45
CA GLY A 300 14.66 -2.98 -0.77
C GLY A 300 13.28 -3.24 -1.36
N ILE A 301 12.32 -3.54 -0.48
CA ILE A 301 10.91 -3.74 -0.82
C ILE A 301 10.09 -2.65 -0.12
N GLN A 302 9.13 -2.06 -0.83
CA GLN A 302 8.25 -1.03 -0.28
C GLN A 302 6.79 -1.25 -0.69
N TRP A 303 5.89 -1.07 0.29
CA TRP A 303 4.45 -1.00 0.09
C TRP A 303 4.03 0.41 0.49
N ILE A 304 3.89 1.28 -0.51
CA ILE A 304 3.65 2.71 -0.32
C ILE A 304 2.39 3.18 -1.06
N THR A 305 1.90 4.35 -0.68
CA THR A 305 0.83 5.07 -1.36
C THR A 305 1.33 6.43 -1.83
N ASN A 306 0.59 7.08 -2.73
CA ASN A 306 0.98 8.38 -3.27
C ASN A 306 0.99 9.52 -2.24
N SER A 307 0.35 9.31 -1.08
CA SER A 307 0.27 10.29 0.00
C SER A 307 1.22 9.98 1.16
N ASP A 308 2.27 9.22 0.90
CA ASP A 308 3.16 8.68 1.92
C ASP A 308 2.42 7.97 3.06
N ASP A 309 2.88 8.17 4.31
CA ASP A 309 2.22 7.81 5.56
C ASP A 309 1.28 8.91 6.08
N LEU A 310 0.83 9.83 5.21
CA LEU A 310 -0.15 10.84 5.64
C LEU A 310 -1.53 10.24 5.83
N PHE A 311 -1.98 9.28 5.02
CA PHE A 311 -3.33 8.69 5.16
C PHE A 311 -3.30 7.22 5.53
N TRP A 312 -2.34 6.48 4.98
CA TRP A 312 -2.26 5.03 5.10
C TRP A 312 -0.93 4.62 5.72
N ASN A 313 -0.87 3.42 6.30
CA ASN A 313 0.41 2.88 6.72
C ASN A 313 1.27 2.59 5.48
N GLN A 314 2.57 2.80 5.60
CA GLN A 314 3.55 2.31 4.66
C GLN A 314 4.37 1.19 5.29
N TYR A 315 4.89 0.31 4.46
CA TYR A 315 5.71 -0.80 4.90
C TYR A 315 6.98 -0.86 4.07
N TYR A 316 8.07 -1.22 4.73
CA TYR A 316 9.39 -1.31 4.13
C TYR A 316 10.08 -2.55 4.62
N SER A 317 10.85 -3.18 3.74
CA SER A 317 11.72 -4.29 4.10
C SER A 317 13.05 -4.18 3.39
N TYR A 318 14.11 -4.57 4.09
CA TYR A 318 15.46 -4.67 3.54
C TYR A 318 16.01 -6.05 3.82
N ILE A 319 16.52 -6.68 2.76
CA ILE A 319 17.16 -7.99 2.82
C ILE A 319 18.61 -7.79 2.39
N SER A 320 19.55 -7.84 3.32
CA SER A 320 20.99 -7.84 2.99
C SER A 320 21.45 -9.28 2.83
N PHE A 321 22.41 -9.50 1.93
CA PHE A 321 22.89 -10.84 1.60
C PHE A 321 24.38 -10.84 1.26
N ASN A 322 24.97 -12.04 1.18
CA ASN A 322 26.39 -12.22 0.86
C ASN A 322 26.58 -12.56 -0.64
N SER A 323 27.83 -12.77 -1.05
CA SER A 323 28.17 -13.12 -2.45
C SER A 323 27.59 -14.47 -2.92
N THR A 324 27.08 -15.31 -2.03
CA THR A 324 26.38 -16.57 -2.36
C THR A 324 24.86 -16.43 -2.32
N ASN A 325 24.34 -15.20 -2.38
CA ASN A 325 22.92 -14.86 -2.33
C ASN A 325 22.20 -15.41 -1.08
N ARG A 326 22.92 -15.56 0.03
CA ARG A 326 22.34 -15.96 1.31
C ARG A 326 22.14 -14.73 2.17
N MET A 327 20.93 -14.60 2.73
CA MET A 327 20.60 -13.51 3.65
C MET A 327 21.59 -13.46 4.82
N THR A 328 22.06 -12.25 5.11
CA THR A 328 22.93 -11.92 6.24
C THR A 328 22.22 -11.06 7.27
N SER A 329 21.31 -10.18 6.85
CA SER A 329 20.44 -9.44 7.76
C SER A 329 19.12 -9.11 7.10
N PHE A 330 18.12 -8.84 7.93
CA PHE A 330 16.76 -8.55 7.53
C PHE A 330 16.17 -7.46 8.40
N SER A 331 15.40 -6.56 7.81
CA SER A 331 14.50 -5.70 8.57
C SER A 331 13.17 -5.57 7.85
N ILE A 332 12.11 -5.44 8.65
CA ILE A 332 10.79 -5.04 8.17
C ILE A 332 10.19 -4.08 9.17
N TYR A 333 9.65 -2.97 8.66
CA TYR A 333 9.08 -1.93 9.50
C TYR A 333 7.93 -1.22 8.82
N THR A 334 7.14 -0.52 9.63
CA THR A 334 6.03 0.29 9.15
C THR A 334 6.16 1.74 9.59
N GLN A 335 5.75 2.65 8.70
CA GLN A 335 5.43 4.03 9.06
C GLN A 335 3.93 4.11 9.26
N ILE A 336 3.49 4.52 10.45
CA ILE A 336 2.08 4.58 10.82
C ILE A 336 1.43 5.82 10.20
N GLY A 337 0.29 5.61 9.54
CA GLY A 337 -0.54 6.64 8.92
C GLY A 337 -0.93 7.73 9.92
N ARG A 338 -0.33 8.92 9.84
CA ARG A 338 -0.52 10.00 10.82
C ARG A 338 -0.42 11.39 10.21
N ASP A 339 -0.94 12.37 10.93
CA ASP A 339 -0.64 13.77 10.63
C ASP A 339 0.84 14.03 10.96
N LYS A 340 1.55 14.64 10.01
CA LYS A 340 2.92 15.15 10.19
C LYS A 340 2.90 16.58 10.70
#